data_AF-A0A0F9QB80-F1
#
_entry.id   AF-A0A0F9QB80-F1
#
_cell.length_a   1.000
_cell.length_b   1.000
_cell.length_c   1.000
_cell.angle_alpha   90.00
_cell.angle_beta   90.00
_cell.angle_gamma   90.00
#
_symmetry.space_group_name_H-M   'P 1'
#
loop_
_entity.id
_entity.type
_entity.pdbx_description
1 polymer ?
#
loop_
_entity_poly.entity_id
_entity_poly.type
_entity_poly.pdbx_seq_one_letter_code
_entity_poly.pdbx_strand_id
1 'polypeptide(L)'
;MEKVVNIGIVNGIRPYYDIYIGRGLYYPNARFSQSKWHNPFRVKKFGLKKALELYEKHIRNNVRLWNALHELKNKVLGCWCKPEPCHGDILIKLLKEKSEN
;
A
#
# COMPACT_ATOMS: atom_id res chain seq x y z
N MET A 1 -16.02 1.18 0.05
CA MET A 1 -15.32 0.22 -0.83
C MET A 1 -13.84 0.54 -0.80
N GLU A 2 -13.02 -0.42 -0.41
CA GLU A 2 -11.58 -0.29 -0.31
C GLU A 2 -10.98 -0.05 -1.70
N LYS A 3 -10.15 0.99 -1.81
CA LYS A 3 -9.48 1.33 -3.06
C LYS A 3 -8.12 1.95 -2.79
N VAL A 4 -7.23 1.83 -3.77
CA VAL A 4 -5.95 2.53 -3.76
C VAL A 4 -6.04 3.74 -4.69
N VAL A 5 -5.58 4.89 -4.21
CA VAL A 5 -5.52 6.13 -5.00
C VAL A 5 -4.07 6.58 -5.16
N ASN A 6 -3.77 7.21 -6.30
CA ASN A 6 -2.52 7.95 -6.45
C ASN A 6 -2.59 9.20 -5.57
N ILE A 7 -1.58 9.42 -4.73
CA ILE A 7 -1.51 10.61 -3.88
C ILE A 7 -0.71 11.75 -4.49
N GLY A 8 -0.27 11.62 -5.73
CA GLY A 8 0.33 12.69 -6.52
C GLY A 8 -0.58 13.91 -6.57
N ILE A 9 0.04 15.09 -6.55
CA ILE A 9 -0.70 16.34 -6.63
C ILE A 9 -1.25 16.47 -8.05
N VAL A 10 -2.56 16.67 -8.17
CA VAL A 10 -3.26 16.92 -9.43
C VAL A 10 -3.88 18.31 -9.31
N ASN A 11 -3.55 19.21 -10.24
CA ASN A 11 -4.02 20.61 -10.24
C ASN A 11 -3.80 21.33 -8.88
N GLY A 12 -2.63 21.12 -8.26
CA GLY A 12 -2.29 21.72 -6.97
C GLY A 12 -2.91 21.06 -5.74
N ILE A 13 -3.79 20.07 -5.92
CA ILE A 13 -4.51 19.40 -4.83
C ILE A 13 -4.05 17.95 -4.70
N ARG A 14 -3.84 17.49 -3.46
CA ARG A 14 -3.58 16.08 -3.17
C ARG A 14 -4.92 15.33 -3.07
N PRO A 15 -5.12 14.22 -3.80
CA PRO A 15 -6.31 13.39 -3.64
C PRO A 15 -6.50 12.89 -2.22
N TYR A 16 -7.75 12.78 -1.78
CA TYR A 16 -8.10 12.26 -0.46
C TYR A 16 -7.70 10.79 -0.29
N TYR A 17 -7.15 10.45 0.87
CA TYR A 17 -6.95 9.08 1.33
C TYR A 17 -7.02 9.03 2.86
N ASP A 18 -7.40 7.88 3.42
CA ASP A 18 -7.45 7.67 4.87
C ASP A 18 -6.10 7.23 5.43
N ILE A 19 -5.41 6.32 4.72
CA ILE A 19 -4.18 5.69 5.21
C ILE A 19 -3.09 5.75 4.12
N TYR A 20 -1.95 6.33 4.45
CA TYR A 20 -0.75 6.20 3.62
C TYR A 20 -0.11 4.83 3.78
N ILE A 21 0.16 4.13 2.67
CA ILE A 21 0.73 2.78 2.67
C ILE A 21 2.14 2.71 2.05
N GLY A 22 2.73 3.84 1.67
CA GLY A 22 4.02 3.88 1.01
C GLY A 22 5.22 3.90 1.96
N ARG A 23 6.41 3.96 1.34
CA ARG A 23 7.68 4.14 2.06
C ARG A 23 7.80 5.56 2.61
N GLY A 24 8.65 5.73 3.62
CA GLY A 24 8.94 7.08 4.10
C GLY A 24 9.55 7.94 2.99
N LEU A 25 9.04 9.16 2.83
CA LEU A 25 9.50 10.10 1.81
C LEU A 25 9.62 11.48 2.42
N TYR A 26 10.72 12.16 2.07
CA TYR A 26 10.98 13.54 2.43
C TYR A 26 11.00 14.37 1.16
N TYR A 27 10.09 15.34 1.09
CA TYR A 27 10.03 16.39 0.08
C TYR A 27 10.13 17.75 0.77
N PRO A 28 10.59 18.80 0.08
CA PRO A 28 10.76 20.13 0.66
C PRO A 28 9.54 20.62 1.48
N ASN A 29 8.32 20.30 1.03
CA ASN A 29 7.07 20.73 1.67
C ASN A 29 6.17 19.56 2.14
N ALA A 30 6.70 18.34 2.23
CA ALA A 30 5.90 17.20 2.70
C ALA A 30 6.77 16.10 3.30
N ARG A 31 6.37 15.61 4.47
CA ARG A 31 7.01 14.47 5.14
C ARG A 31 6.01 13.33 5.27
N PHE A 32 6.34 12.20 4.66
CA PHE A 32 5.60 10.96 4.79
C PHE A 32 6.39 10.02 5.70
N SER A 33 5.82 9.69 6.86
CA SER A 33 6.36 8.62 7.69
C SER A 33 6.22 7.29 6.98
N GLN A 34 7.20 6.40 7.17
CA GLN A 34 7.11 5.05 6.61
C GLN A 34 5.91 4.32 7.18
N SER A 35 5.02 3.84 6.30
CA SER A 35 3.88 3.04 6.70
C SER A 35 4.30 1.63 7.07
N LYS A 36 3.69 0.99 8.08
CA LYS A 36 3.88 -0.44 8.33
C LYS A 36 3.44 -1.32 7.15
N TRP A 37 2.60 -0.77 6.27
CA TRP A 37 2.11 -1.39 5.04
C TRP A 37 2.99 -1.11 3.82
N HIS A 38 4.20 -0.57 4.01
CA HIS A 38 5.10 -0.33 2.89
C HIS A 38 5.59 -1.67 2.31
N ASN A 39 5.74 -1.75 0.99
CA ASN A 39 6.45 -2.87 0.38
C ASN A 39 7.96 -2.76 0.71
N PRO A 40 8.61 -3.74 1.38
CA PRO A 40 10.04 -3.71 1.65
C PRO A 40 10.89 -4.12 0.44
N PHE A 41 10.32 -4.83 -0.55
CA PHE A 41 11.00 -5.28 -1.76
C PHE A 41 11.04 -4.15 -2.80
N ARG A 42 12.24 -3.73 -3.19
CA ARG A 42 12.42 -2.63 -4.15
C ARG A 42 12.29 -3.14 -5.58
N VAL A 43 11.45 -2.49 -6.40
CA VAL A 43 11.27 -2.81 -7.83
C VAL A 43 12.61 -2.76 -8.58
N LYS A 44 13.49 -1.78 -8.30
CA LYS A 44 14.84 -1.71 -8.90
C LYS A 44 15.69 -2.98 -8.71
N LYS A 45 15.45 -3.75 -7.64
CA LYS A 45 16.20 -4.96 -7.32
C LYS A 45 15.53 -6.23 -7.86
N PHE A 46 14.20 -6.31 -7.80
CA PHE A 46 13.47 -7.55 -8.08
C PHE A 46 12.62 -7.51 -9.35
N GLY A 47 12.40 -6.34 -9.95
CA GLY A 47 11.35 -6.12 -10.94
C GLY A 47 9.95 -6.04 -10.28
N LEU A 48 8.99 -5.48 -11.01
CA LEU A 48 7.65 -5.18 -10.48
C LEU A 48 6.91 -6.45 -10.04
N LYS A 49 6.78 -7.43 -10.94
CA LYS A 49 6.06 -8.68 -10.69
C LYS A 49 6.62 -9.40 -9.46
N LYS A 50 7.95 -9.58 -9.38
CA LYS A 50 8.56 -10.30 -8.28
C LYS A 50 8.47 -9.53 -6.95
N ALA A 51 8.61 -8.21 -6.97
CA ALA A 51 8.45 -7.39 -5.76
C ALA A 51 7.03 -7.47 -5.19
N LEU A 52 6.02 -7.61 -6.05
CA LEU A 52 4.63 -7.81 -5.66
C LEU A 52 4.40 -9.23 -5.11
N GLU A 53 4.90 -10.28 -5.79
CA GLU A 53 4.85 -11.66 -5.28
C GLU A 53 5.50 -11.81 -3.90
N LEU A 54 6.69 -11.23 -3.72
CA LEU A 54 7.40 -11.25 -2.45
C LEU A 54 6.63 -10.49 -1.37
N TYR A 55 5.99 -9.38 -1.74
CA TYR A 55 5.17 -8.60 -0.81
C TYR A 55 3.94 -9.36 -0.33
N GLU A 56 3.22 -10.03 -1.24
CA GLU A 56 2.08 -10.87 -0.86
C GLU A 56 2.51 -11.96 0.13
N LYS A 57 3.60 -12.67 -0.16
CA LYS A 57 4.18 -13.67 0.76
C LYS A 57 4.58 -13.06 2.10
N HIS A 58 5.15 -11.85 2.10
CA HIS A 58 5.54 -11.16 3.32
C HIS A 58 4.36 -10.84 4.22
N ILE A 59 3.24 -10.36 3.67
CA ILE A 59 2.04 -10.07 4.46
C ILE A 59 1.44 -11.36 5.04
N ARG A 60 1.34 -12.42 4.23
CA ARG A 60 0.81 -13.72 4.67
C ARG A 60 1.65 -14.37 5.77
N ASN A 61 2.98 -14.32 5.64
CA ASN A 61 3.89 -14.95 6.59
C ASN A 61 4.15 -14.11 7.85
N ASN A 62 3.78 -12.83 7.85
CA ASN A 62 3.93 -11.97 9.00
C ASN A 62 2.62 -11.90 9.79
N VAL A 63 2.53 -12.71 10.86
CA VAL A 63 1.34 -12.80 11.73
C VAL A 63 0.86 -11.43 12.21
N ARG A 64 1.76 -10.50 12.53
CA ARG A 64 1.39 -9.16 12.99
C ARG A 64 0.69 -8.35 11.90
N LEU A 65 1.24 -8.36 10.67
CA LEU A 65 0.62 -7.66 9.54
C LEU A 65 -0.66 -8.35 9.07
N TRP A 66 -0.68 -9.67 9.02
CA TRP A 66 -1.86 -10.46 8.65
C TRP A 66 -3.04 -10.16 9.59
N ASN A 67 -2.81 -10.15 10.90
CA ASN A 67 -3.85 -9.86 11.87
C ASN A 67 -4.28 -8.40 11.86
N ALA A 68 -3.39 -7.46 11.49
CA ALA A 68 -3.70 -6.04 11.36
C ALA A 68 -4.49 -5.67 10.10
N LEU A 69 -4.75 -6.60 9.16
CA LEU A 69 -5.45 -6.28 7.90
C LEU A 69 -6.82 -5.63 8.11
N HIS A 70 -7.50 -5.96 9.21
CA HIS A 70 -8.79 -5.37 9.57
C HIS A 70 -8.76 -3.84 9.67
N GLU A 71 -7.60 -3.23 9.97
CA GLU A 71 -7.43 -1.77 10.01
C GLU A 71 -7.65 -1.09 8.66
N LEU A 72 -7.52 -1.85 7.56
CA LEU A 72 -7.67 -1.36 6.19
C LEU A 72 -9.14 -1.41 5.71
N LYS A 73 -10.04 -2.04 6.47
CA LYS A 73 -11.45 -2.18 6.12
C LYS A 73 -12.12 -0.82 5.98
N ASN A 74 -12.85 -0.64 4.87
CA ASN A 74 -13.51 0.61 4.50
C ASN A 74 -12.56 1.82 4.36
N LYS A 75 -11.25 1.62 4.16
CA LYS A 75 -10.28 2.71 3.99
C LYS A 75 -9.88 2.93 2.54
N VAL A 76 -9.65 4.20 2.19
CA VAL A 76 -8.97 4.63 0.97
C VAL A 76 -7.47 4.65 1.24
N LEU A 77 -6.73 3.82 0.50
CA LEU A 77 -5.29 3.67 0.67
C LEU A 77 -4.54 4.60 -0.28
N GLY A 78 -3.65 5.42 0.28
CA GLY A 78 -2.81 6.34 -0.46
C GLY A 78 -1.47 5.73 -0.85
N CYS A 79 -1.17 5.65 -2.14
CA CYS A 79 0.12 5.18 -2.65
C CYS A 79 0.53 5.92 -3.93
N TRP A 80 1.83 6.08 -4.18
CA TRP A 80 2.35 6.72 -5.39
C TRP A 80 2.35 5.83 -6.64
N CYS A 81 2.16 4.51 -6.49
CA CYS A 81 2.31 3.57 -7.61
C CYS A 81 1.15 3.64 -8.62
N LYS A 82 -0.07 3.98 -8.19
CA LYS A 82 -1.21 4.01 -9.10
C LYS A 82 -0.99 5.02 -10.23
N PRO A 83 -1.43 4.77 -11.47
CA PRO A 83 -2.34 3.69 -11.89
C PRO A 83 -1.68 2.32 -12.09
N GLU A 84 -0.35 2.22 -12.05
CA GLU A 84 0.38 0.96 -12.22
C GLU A 84 0.06 -0.08 -11.11
N PRO A 85 0.36 -1.38 -11.34
CA PRO A 85 0.19 -2.41 -10.33
C PRO A 85 0.81 -2.01 -8.99
N CYS A 86 0.00 -2.03 -7.93
CA CYS A 86 0.37 -1.48 -6.64
C CYS A 86 0.34 -2.56 -5.54
N HIS A 87 1.23 -2.43 -4.56
CA HIS A 87 1.19 -3.28 -3.37
C HIS A 87 -0.08 -3.09 -2.54
N GLY A 88 -0.75 -1.93 -2.66
CA GLY A 88 -2.06 -1.71 -2.08
C GLY A 88 -3.15 -2.61 -2.66
N ASP A 89 -3.03 -3.02 -3.93
CA ASP A 89 -3.97 -3.95 -4.55
C ASP A 89 -3.89 -5.33 -3.88
N ILE A 90 -2.67 -5.75 -3.50
CA ILE A 90 -2.43 -6.96 -2.71
C ILE A 90 -3.08 -6.84 -1.33
N LEU A 91 -2.93 -5.70 -0.63
CA LEU A 91 -3.55 -5.52 0.69
C LEU A 91 -5.08 -5.66 0.62
N ILE A 92 -5.71 -5.07 -0.40
CA ILE A 92 -7.16 -5.19 -0.62
C ILE A 92 -7.55 -6.63 -0.93
N LYS A 93 -6.79 -7.33 -1.79
CA LYS A 93 -7.00 -8.75 -2.09
C LYS A 93 -6.97 -9.60 -0.81
N LEU A 94 -5.93 -9.44 0.02
CA LEU A 94 -5.74 -10.21 1.24
C LEU A 94 -6.78 -9.88 2.31
N LEU A 95 -7.22 -8.63 2.40
CA LEU A 95 -8.30 -8.22 3.29
C LEU A 95 -9.62 -8.93 2.94
N LYS A 96 -9.97 -8.98 1.65
CA LYS A 96 -11.18 -9.68 1.18
C LYS A 96 -11.10 -11.17 1.50
N GLU A 97 -10.00 -11.81 1.12
CA GLU A 97 -9.76 -13.23 1.41
C GLU A 97 -9.86 -13.54 2.92
N LYS A 98 -9.33 -12.68 3.78
CA LYS A 98 -9.43 -12.85 5.24
C LYS A 98 -10.84 -12.61 5.79
N SER A 99 -11.68 -11.86 5.09
CA SER A 99 -13.06 -11.57 5.52
C SER A 99 -14.06 -12.64 5.06
N GLU A 100 -13.68 -13.45 4.06
CA GLU A 100 -14.49 -14.52 3.47
C GLU A 100 -14.20 -15.90 4.08
N ASN A 101 -13.15 -16.00 4.92
CA ASN A 101 -12.80 -17.19 5.71
C ASN A 101 -13.05 -16.96 7.20
#